data_AF-A0A434C0C2-F1
#
_entry.id   AF-A0A434C0C2-F1
#
_cell.length_a   1.000
_cell.length_b   1.000
_cell.length_c   1.000
_cell.angle_alpha   90.00
_cell.angle_beta   90.00
_cell.angle_gamma   90.00
#
_symmetry.space_group_name_H-M   'P 1'
#
loop_
_entity.id
_entity.type
_entity.pdbx_description
1 polymer ?
#
loop_
_entity_poly.entity_id
_entity_poly.type
_entity_poly.pdbx_seq_one_letter_code
_entity_poly.pdbx_strand_id
1 'polypeptide(L)'
;MATSAQATALACLDGIQPLLSAWTRTIFDYGETAWREYQSAAWYVERLKLEGFSVEEGSAGMPTAFCAHWTNGPGPTIGMYAEYDAVPGNCQDAATVERPRRGLGNQAGGHTDPHSGLGISSLGGLLATKAAMQRHGISGTLRFTGEPAEKVRGSKPIHAAKGYYDGLAGMISFHPFYMLPLCNTARWDTHCGAAYAMIYRFICDQPERWALAAGAAPIPQAHSAARAPGANDALMMMYMASKALRDSMLPHQGGWSISEAILTAGQATADNLPAGLAEIQYMIRVPTLAMAEQVTT
;
A
#
# COMPACT_ATOMS: atom_id res chain seq x y z
N MET A 1 13.53 -15.36 31.36
CA MET A 1 12.87 -16.67 31.17
C MET A 1 11.52 -16.43 30.51
N ALA A 2 11.14 -17.22 29.51
CA ALA A 2 9.84 -17.08 28.85
C ALA A 2 8.70 -17.47 29.80
N THR A 3 7.59 -16.73 29.79
CA THR A 3 6.37 -17.11 30.52
C THR A 3 5.73 -18.36 29.92
N SER A 4 4.83 -19.02 30.65
CA SER A 4 4.08 -20.19 30.13
C SER A 4 3.26 -19.86 28.86
N ALA A 5 2.70 -18.65 28.81
CA ALA A 5 2.00 -18.13 27.64
C ALA A 5 2.96 -17.92 26.46
N GLN A 6 4.14 -17.33 26.70
CA GLN A 6 5.17 -17.18 25.67
C GLN A 6 5.66 -18.54 25.15
N ALA A 7 5.88 -19.52 26.02
CA ALA A 7 6.28 -20.87 25.60
C ALA A 7 5.20 -21.54 24.72
N THR A 8 3.91 -21.28 25.00
CA THR A 8 2.80 -21.77 24.16
C THR A 8 2.78 -21.10 22.79
N ALA A 9 2.98 -19.78 22.74
CA ALA A 9 3.07 -19.05 21.49
C ALA A 9 4.24 -19.54 20.62
N LEU A 10 5.42 -19.74 21.22
CA LEU A 10 6.60 -20.27 20.53
C LEU A 10 6.35 -21.69 20.00
N ALA A 11 5.79 -22.58 20.82
CA ALA A 11 5.46 -23.94 20.38
C ALA A 11 4.42 -23.96 19.24
N CYS A 12 3.48 -23.01 19.23
CA CYS A 12 2.55 -22.83 18.11
C CYS A 12 3.30 -22.45 16.83
N LEU A 13 4.20 -21.47 16.90
CA LEU A 13 5.04 -21.05 15.76
C LEU A 13 5.89 -22.20 15.23
N ASP A 14 6.55 -22.95 16.11
CA ASP A 14 7.35 -24.11 15.73
C ASP A 14 6.49 -25.16 14.98
N GLY A 15 5.26 -25.38 15.44
CA GLY A 15 4.32 -26.30 14.80
C GLY A 15 3.80 -25.86 13.44
N ILE A 16 3.75 -24.54 13.17
CA ILE A 16 3.24 -24.00 11.89
C ILE A 16 4.34 -23.43 10.98
N GLN A 17 5.61 -23.50 11.37
CA GLN A 17 6.72 -22.91 10.60
C GLN A 17 6.77 -23.36 9.12
N PRO A 18 6.59 -24.65 8.78
CA PRO A 18 6.56 -25.07 7.37
C PRO A 18 5.42 -24.42 6.58
N LEU A 19 4.27 -24.21 7.24
CA LEU A 19 3.13 -23.53 6.65
C LEU A 19 3.41 -22.04 6.44
N LEU A 20 4.03 -21.36 7.41
CA LEU A 20 4.42 -19.94 7.26
C LEU A 20 5.33 -19.74 6.05
N SER A 21 6.31 -20.62 5.83
CA SER A 21 7.17 -20.59 4.65
C SER A 21 6.39 -20.82 3.36
N ALA A 22 5.48 -21.80 3.35
CA ALA A 22 4.63 -22.08 2.18
C ALA A 22 3.68 -20.91 1.86
N TRP A 23 3.07 -20.30 2.87
CA TRP A 23 2.17 -19.15 2.72
C TRP A 23 2.90 -17.90 2.26
N THR A 24 4.10 -17.66 2.79
CA THR A 24 4.99 -16.58 2.29
C THR A 24 5.26 -16.77 0.81
N ARG A 25 5.54 -18.01 0.38
CA ARG A 25 5.74 -18.33 -1.03
C ARG A 25 4.48 -18.12 -1.86
N THR A 26 3.31 -18.46 -1.35
CA THR A 26 2.01 -18.20 -2.02
C THR A 26 1.82 -16.71 -2.31
N ILE A 27 1.95 -15.85 -1.30
CA ILE A 27 1.78 -14.40 -1.47
C ILE A 27 2.88 -13.81 -2.37
N PHE A 28 4.11 -14.31 -2.25
CA PHE A 28 5.21 -13.95 -3.14
C PHE A 28 4.87 -14.24 -4.62
N ASP A 29 4.23 -15.38 -4.88
CA ASP A 29 3.86 -15.81 -6.23
C ASP A 29 2.67 -15.05 -6.82
N TYR A 30 1.82 -14.44 -6.02
CA TYR A 30 0.82 -13.50 -6.54
C TYR A 30 1.48 -12.25 -7.11
N GLY A 31 2.37 -11.61 -6.34
CA GLY A 31 3.10 -10.41 -6.79
C GLY A 31 2.19 -9.30 -7.33
N GLU A 32 1.01 -9.16 -6.72
CA GLU A 32 -0.02 -8.21 -7.12
C GLU A 32 0.32 -6.80 -6.66
N THR A 33 0.26 -5.84 -7.58
CA THR A 33 0.65 -4.46 -7.32
C THR A 33 -0.43 -3.68 -6.55
N ALA A 34 -0.04 -2.54 -5.98
CA ALA A 34 -0.93 -1.63 -5.25
C ALA A 34 -2.34 -1.50 -5.85
N TRP A 35 -3.36 -1.69 -5.01
CA TRP A 35 -4.81 -1.65 -5.33
C TRP A 35 -5.34 -2.79 -6.21
N ARG A 36 -4.53 -3.81 -6.47
CA ARG A 36 -4.89 -4.96 -7.31
C ARG A 36 -4.63 -6.31 -6.63
N GLU A 37 -4.48 -6.30 -5.31
CA GLU A 37 -4.10 -7.44 -4.48
C GLU A 37 -5.25 -8.40 -4.16
N TYR A 38 -6.03 -8.76 -5.17
CA TYR A 38 -7.26 -9.54 -5.03
C TYR A 38 -6.99 -10.96 -4.52
N GLN A 39 -6.00 -11.65 -5.09
CA GLN A 39 -5.64 -13.01 -4.70
C GLN A 39 -5.04 -13.03 -3.30
N SER A 40 -4.18 -12.08 -2.99
CA SER A 40 -3.53 -11.94 -1.69
C SER A 40 -4.56 -11.67 -0.59
N ALA A 41 -5.47 -10.71 -0.81
CA ALA A 41 -6.54 -10.42 0.13
C ALA A 41 -7.48 -11.61 0.33
N ALA A 42 -7.91 -12.26 -0.75
CA ALA A 42 -8.77 -13.44 -0.69
C ALA A 42 -8.11 -14.59 0.10
N TRP A 43 -6.81 -14.81 -0.10
CA TRP A 43 -6.05 -15.81 0.64
C TRP A 43 -6.05 -15.55 2.15
N TYR A 44 -5.79 -14.32 2.59
CA TYR A 44 -5.85 -13.96 4.01
C TYR A 44 -7.24 -14.12 4.59
N VAL A 45 -8.27 -13.66 3.87
CA VAL A 45 -9.67 -13.76 4.29
C VAL A 45 -10.05 -15.22 4.51
N GLU A 46 -9.75 -16.10 3.55
CA GLU A 46 -10.04 -17.53 3.67
C GLU A 46 -9.31 -18.14 4.88
N ARG A 47 -8.01 -17.84 5.03
CA ARG A 47 -7.21 -18.34 6.15
C ARG A 47 -7.75 -17.88 7.51
N LEU A 48 -8.12 -16.61 7.63
CA LEU A 48 -8.64 -16.04 8.88
C LEU A 48 -10.01 -16.62 9.23
N LYS A 49 -10.89 -16.84 8.25
CA LYS A 49 -12.18 -17.52 8.45
C LYS A 49 -11.98 -18.96 8.94
N LEU A 50 -11.04 -19.71 8.34
CA LEU A 50 -10.68 -21.06 8.79
C LEU A 50 -10.14 -21.08 10.23
N GLU A 51 -9.49 -19.98 10.65
CA GLU A 51 -9.00 -19.78 12.02
C GLU A 51 -10.08 -19.31 12.99
N GLY A 52 -11.32 -19.15 12.54
CA GLY A 52 -12.47 -18.76 13.36
C GLY A 52 -12.57 -17.26 13.62
N PHE A 53 -11.93 -16.43 12.80
CA PHE A 53 -12.15 -14.98 12.83
C PHE A 53 -13.45 -14.62 12.10
N SER A 54 -14.16 -13.62 12.61
CA SER A 54 -15.15 -12.88 11.82
C SER A 54 -14.39 -11.92 10.90
N VAL A 55 -14.69 -11.91 9.61
CA VAL A 55 -13.93 -11.13 8.62
C VAL A 55 -14.89 -10.26 7.80
N GLU A 56 -14.66 -8.96 7.84
CA GLU A 56 -15.23 -7.98 6.93
C GLU A 56 -14.32 -7.87 5.70
N GLU A 57 -14.79 -8.34 4.56
CA GLU A 57 -14.13 -8.18 3.26
C GLU A 57 -14.46 -6.82 2.65
N GLY A 58 -13.52 -6.23 1.91
CA GLY A 58 -13.77 -4.95 1.26
C GLY A 58 -13.83 -3.77 2.25
N SER A 59 -13.17 -3.90 3.40
CA SER A 59 -13.29 -2.94 4.51
C SER A 59 -12.93 -1.51 4.09
N ALA A 60 -13.61 -0.53 4.70
CA ALA A 60 -13.55 0.87 4.32
C ALA A 60 -13.88 1.17 2.84
N GLY A 61 -14.55 0.24 2.15
CA GLY A 61 -14.87 0.35 0.72
C GLY A 61 -13.69 0.04 -0.21
N MET A 62 -12.61 -0.56 0.30
CA MET A 62 -11.44 -0.96 -0.48
C MET A 62 -11.54 -2.45 -0.85
N PRO A 63 -11.75 -2.82 -2.13
CA PRO A 63 -12.02 -4.21 -2.51
C PRO A 63 -10.94 -5.24 -2.13
N THR A 64 -9.69 -4.80 -2.00
CA THR A 64 -8.54 -5.64 -1.65
C THR A 64 -8.10 -5.47 -0.19
N ALA A 65 -8.93 -4.87 0.66
CA ALA A 65 -8.71 -4.77 2.10
C ALA A 65 -9.66 -5.69 2.88
N PHE A 66 -9.31 -5.96 4.14
CA PHE A 66 -10.20 -6.67 5.06
C PHE A 66 -9.98 -6.21 6.50
N CYS A 67 -10.96 -6.45 7.37
CA CYS A 67 -10.82 -6.32 8.81
C CYS A 67 -11.36 -7.57 9.50
N ALA A 68 -10.50 -8.26 10.25
CA ALA A 68 -10.84 -9.48 10.95
C ALA A 68 -10.83 -9.27 12.47
N HIS A 69 -11.75 -9.94 13.18
CA HIS A 69 -11.87 -9.90 14.63
C HIS A 69 -12.01 -11.32 15.21
N TRP A 70 -11.34 -11.54 16.33
CA TRP A 70 -11.52 -12.73 17.16
C TRP A 70 -11.49 -12.35 18.63
N THR A 71 -12.40 -12.89 19.45
CA THR A 71 -12.53 -12.53 20.87
C THR A 71 -12.44 -13.75 21.77
N ASN A 72 -11.79 -13.58 22.92
CA ASN A 72 -11.71 -14.55 24.01
C ASN A 72 -12.36 -13.99 25.29
N GLY A 73 -13.55 -13.38 25.14
CA GLY A 73 -14.24 -12.71 26.24
C GLY A 73 -13.80 -11.25 26.44
N PRO A 74 -14.24 -10.60 27.53
CA PRO A 74 -14.06 -9.17 27.73
C PRO A 74 -12.59 -8.80 27.94
N GLY A 75 -12.18 -7.66 27.41
CA GLY A 75 -10.82 -7.15 27.59
C GLY A 75 -10.41 -6.16 26.50
N PRO A 76 -9.14 -5.73 26.49
CA PRO A 76 -8.63 -4.81 25.49
C PRO A 76 -8.65 -5.43 24.09
N THR A 77 -8.72 -4.57 23.07
CA THR A 77 -8.52 -4.97 21.67
C THR A 77 -7.09 -4.62 21.25
N ILE A 78 -6.32 -5.63 20.83
CA ILE A 78 -4.98 -5.44 20.27
C ILE A 78 -5.03 -5.63 18.76
N GLY A 79 -4.48 -4.67 18.03
CA GLY A 79 -4.42 -4.65 16.58
C GLY A 79 -3.10 -5.19 16.03
N MET A 80 -3.17 -5.85 14.88
CA MET A 80 -2.06 -6.26 14.02
C MET A 80 -2.52 -6.11 12.57
N TYR A 81 -1.59 -6.15 11.61
CA TYR A 81 -1.97 -6.01 10.21
C TYR A 81 -1.07 -6.82 9.27
N ALA A 82 -1.57 -7.09 8.07
CA ALA A 82 -0.79 -7.61 6.95
C ALA A 82 -0.72 -6.58 5.81
N GLU A 83 0.46 -6.42 5.25
CA GLU A 83 0.67 -5.79 3.94
C GLU A 83 1.01 -6.88 2.94
N TYR A 84 0.68 -6.68 1.66
CA TYR A 84 0.85 -7.71 0.62
C TYR A 84 0.92 -7.13 -0.80
N ASP A 85 1.08 -5.82 -0.96
CA ASP A 85 1.27 -5.21 -2.26
C ASP A 85 2.70 -5.35 -2.78
N ALA A 86 2.82 -5.69 -4.06
CA ALA A 86 4.06 -5.76 -4.79
C ALA A 86 4.35 -4.46 -5.56
N VAL A 87 5.56 -4.33 -6.08
CA VAL A 87 6.01 -3.15 -6.83
C VAL A 87 6.20 -3.50 -8.31
N PRO A 88 5.61 -2.73 -9.26
CA PRO A 88 5.90 -2.89 -10.69
C PRO A 88 7.41 -2.80 -10.98
N GLY A 89 7.88 -3.50 -12.01
CA GLY A 89 9.31 -3.45 -12.38
C GLY A 89 10.23 -4.31 -11.51
N ASN A 90 9.69 -5.05 -10.55
CA ASN A 90 10.48 -5.80 -9.58
C ASN A 90 10.10 -7.28 -9.55
N CYS A 91 9.85 -7.90 -10.70
CA CYS A 91 9.39 -9.28 -10.82
C CYS A 91 10.48 -10.33 -10.47
N GLN A 92 11.12 -10.27 -9.31
CA GLN A 92 12.24 -11.15 -8.99
C GLN A 92 11.81 -12.62 -8.86
N ASP A 93 12.58 -13.55 -9.44
CA ASP A 93 12.44 -14.98 -9.17
C ASP A 93 13.09 -15.36 -7.83
N ALA A 94 12.59 -16.41 -7.18
CA ALA A 94 13.22 -16.98 -5.99
C ALA A 94 14.42 -17.86 -6.39
N ALA A 95 15.43 -17.24 -6.99
CA ALA A 95 16.63 -17.87 -7.49
C ALA A 95 17.87 -17.13 -7.02
N THR A 96 19.03 -17.77 -7.14
CA THR A 96 20.34 -17.17 -6.80
C THR A 96 20.90 -16.28 -7.92
N VAL A 97 20.13 -16.06 -8.98
CA VAL A 97 20.49 -15.23 -10.14
C VAL A 97 19.36 -14.27 -10.47
N GLU A 98 19.72 -13.07 -10.90
CA GLU A 98 18.75 -12.06 -11.33
C GLU A 98 18.02 -12.53 -12.60
N ARG A 99 16.71 -12.75 -12.47
CA ARG A 99 15.83 -13.07 -13.59
C ARG A 99 14.36 -12.83 -13.18
N PRO A 100 13.47 -12.59 -14.15
CA PRO A 100 12.05 -12.50 -13.85
C PRO A 100 11.46 -13.88 -13.49
N ARG A 101 10.35 -13.89 -12.75
CA ARG A 101 9.55 -15.11 -12.54
C ARG A 101 9.11 -15.72 -13.87
N ARG A 102 9.02 -17.06 -13.91
CA ARG A 102 8.71 -17.81 -15.14
C ARG A 102 7.42 -17.32 -15.79
N GLY A 103 7.49 -17.00 -17.09
CA GLY A 103 6.33 -16.58 -17.88
C GLY A 103 5.95 -15.10 -17.73
N LEU A 104 6.72 -14.32 -16.95
CA LEU A 104 6.51 -12.88 -16.76
C LEU A 104 7.71 -12.08 -17.30
N GLY A 105 7.47 -10.81 -17.61
CA GLY A 105 8.52 -9.86 -17.97
C GLY A 105 9.04 -9.08 -16.74
N ASN A 106 10.17 -8.39 -16.91
CA ASN A 106 10.80 -7.59 -15.84
C ASN A 106 9.87 -6.50 -15.26
N GLN A 107 8.89 -6.03 -16.04
CA GLN A 107 7.94 -4.99 -15.63
C GLN A 107 6.80 -5.49 -14.74
N ALA A 108 6.63 -6.81 -14.58
CA ALA A 108 5.62 -7.36 -13.69
C ALA A 108 5.91 -7.05 -12.22
N GLY A 109 4.91 -7.22 -11.36
CA GLY A 109 5.04 -6.98 -9.93
C GLY A 109 5.93 -8.00 -9.23
N GLY A 110 6.65 -7.56 -8.21
CA GLY A 110 7.28 -8.42 -7.21
C GLY A 110 7.63 -7.69 -5.91
N HIS A 111 7.97 -8.45 -4.88
CA HIS A 111 8.01 -7.99 -3.49
C HIS A 111 9.40 -7.51 -3.07
N THR A 112 9.75 -6.25 -3.32
CA THR A 112 11.07 -5.69 -2.96
C THR A 112 11.19 -5.30 -1.50
N ASP A 113 10.14 -4.68 -0.98
CA ASP A 113 9.88 -4.69 0.44
C ASP A 113 9.15 -6.01 0.71
N PRO A 114 9.60 -6.83 1.67
CA PRO A 114 9.19 -8.22 1.76
C PRO A 114 7.76 -8.35 2.33
N HIS A 115 6.76 -7.70 1.71
CA HIS A 115 5.37 -7.67 2.14
C HIS A 115 4.77 -9.08 2.19
N SER A 116 5.18 -9.97 1.29
CA SER A 116 4.87 -11.40 1.40
C SER A 116 5.33 -12.02 2.72
N GLY A 117 6.52 -11.69 3.21
CA GLY A 117 7.05 -12.15 4.50
C GLY A 117 6.53 -11.36 5.70
N LEU A 118 6.34 -10.05 5.55
CA LEU A 118 5.86 -9.13 6.57
C LEU A 118 4.45 -9.51 7.00
N GLY A 119 3.52 -9.59 6.03
CA GLY A 119 2.14 -9.95 6.32
C GLY A 119 2.01 -11.34 6.92
N ILE A 120 2.76 -12.33 6.43
CA ILE A 120 2.73 -13.70 6.95
C ILE A 120 3.38 -13.81 8.34
N SER A 121 4.44 -13.05 8.62
CA SER A 121 5.03 -12.98 9.96
C SER A 121 4.06 -12.40 10.97
N SER A 122 3.33 -11.35 10.58
CA SER A 122 2.29 -10.72 11.40
C SER A 122 1.12 -11.70 11.65
N LEU A 123 0.69 -12.45 10.62
CA LEU A 123 -0.29 -13.52 10.77
C LEU A 123 0.21 -14.63 11.71
N GLY A 124 1.47 -15.06 11.59
CA GLY A 124 2.07 -16.03 12.49
C GLY A 124 2.03 -15.57 13.94
N GLY A 125 2.40 -14.30 14.19
CA GLY A 125 2.28 -13.67 15.50
C GLY A 125 0.84 -13.66 16.02
N LEU A 126 -0.13 -13.28 15.18
CA LEU A 126 -1.55 -13.29 15.51
C LEU A 126 -2.03 -14.68 15.95
N LEU A 127 -1.71 -15.73 15.18
CA LEU A 127 -2.12 -17.11 15.49
C LEU A 127 -1.45 -17.63 16.77
N ALA A 128 -0.18 -17.31 16.98
CA ALA A 128 0.54 -17.66 18.20
C ALA A 128 -0.03 -16.97 19.44
N THR A 129 -0.39 -15.69 19.33
CA THR A 129 -1.08 -14.94 20.38
C THR A 129 -2.44 -15.55 20.68
N LYS A 130 -3.25 -15.85 19.65
CA LYS A 130 -4.54 -16.53 19.79
C LYS A 130 -4.41 -17.86 20.53
N ALA A 131 -3.44 -18.70 20.14
CA ALA A 131 -3.20 -20.00 20.78
C ALA A 131 -2.83 -19.85 22.27
N ALA A 132 -1.97 -18.88 22.60
CA ALA A 132 -1.63 -18.57 23.99
C ALA A 132 -2.85 -18.06 24.77
N MET A 133 -3.68 -17.19 24.18
CA MET A 133 -4.88 -16.68 24.82
C MET A 133 -5.88 -17.79 25.15
N GLN A 134 -6.13 -18.69 24.20
CA GLN A 134 -7.04 -19.81 24.40
C GLN A 134 -6.55 -20.77 25.48
N ARG A 135 -5.26 -21.14 25.45
CA ARG A 135 -4.71 -22.12 26.39
C ARG A 135 -4.65 -21.60 27.84
N HIS A 136 -4.36 -20.31 28.00
CA HIS A 136 -4.14 -19.71 29.33
C HIS A 136 -5.32 -18.88 29.82
N GLY A 137 -6.46 -18.90 29.11
CA GLY A 137 -7.66 -18.15 29.49
C GLY A 137 -7.45 -16.63 29.51
N ILE A 138 -6.55 -16.11 28.68
CA ILE A 138 -6.27 -14.67 28.61
C ILE A 138 -7.39 -14.02 27.79
N SER A 139 -8.15 -13.13 28.42
CA SER A 139 -9.29 -12.49 27.80
C SER A 139 -8.90 -11.25 26.99
N GLY A 140 -9.74 -10.89 26.01
CA GLY A 140 -9.50 -9.76 25.10
C GLY A 140 -9.85 -10.08 23.67
N THR A 141 -9.55 -9.14 22.78
CA THR A 141 -9.88 -9.23 21.35
C THR A 141 -8.65 -8.98 20.50
N LEU A 142 -8.51 -9.75 19.43
CA LEU A 142 -7.51 -9.54 18.39
C LEU A 142 -8.21 -8.94 17.16
N ARG A 143 -7.67 -7.83 16.65
CA ARG A 143 -8.07 -7.23 15.37
C ARG A 143 -6.91 -7.39 14.38
N PHE A 144 -7.21 -7.90 13.20
CA PHE A 144 -6.22 -8.07 12.12
C PHE A 144 -6.71 -7.41 10.85
N THR A 145 -6.01 -6.39 10.36
CA THR A 145 -6.40 -5.67 9.14
C THR A 145 -5.53 -6.06 7.95
N GLY A 146 -6.15 -6.15 6.78
CA GLY A 146 -5.48 -6.23 5.49
C GLY A 146 -5.26 -4.84 4.94
N GLU A 147 -4.00 -4.46 4.76
CA GLU A 147 -3.56 -3.12 4.41
C GLU A 147 -2.90 -3.14 3.01
N PRO A 148 -3.70 -3.15 1.93
CA PRO A 148 -3.18 -3.11 0.55
C PRO A 148 -2.47 -1.78 0.24
N ALA A 149 -1.76 -1.71 -0.88
CA ALA A 149 -1.23 -0.46 -1.42
C ALA A 149 -0.37 0.37 -0.43
N GLU A 150 0.42 -0.27 0.45
CA GLU A 150 1.32 0.46 1.36
C GLU A 150 2.35 1.29 0.61
N LYS A 151 2.83 0.79 -0.54
CA LYS A 151 3.90 1.42 -1.33
C LYS A 151 3.52 2.80 -1.85
N VAL A 152 2.22 3.03 -2.01
CA VAL A 152 1.63 4.33 -2.40
C VAL A 152 0.91 5.01 -1.24
N ARG A 153 1.15 4.54 0.01
CA ARG A 153 0.59 5.04 1.27
C ARG A 153 -0.94 5.07 1.30
N GLY A 154 -1.55 4.03 0.72
CA GLY A 154 -2.98 3.98 0.42
C GLY A 154 -3.88 3.60 1.59
N SER A 155 -3.86 2.33 2.00
CA SER A 155 -4.90 1.72 2.85
C SER A 155 -4.99 2.28 4.26
N LYS A 156 -3.87 2.36 4.97
CA LYS A 156 -3.87 2.72 6.41
C LYS A 156 -4.52 4.08 6.70
N PRO A 157 -4.22 5.16 5.95
CA PRO A 157 -4.94 6.42 6.13
C PRO A 157 -6.45 6.30 5.89
N ILE A 158 -6.89 5.47 4.94
CA ILE A 158 -8.31 5.25 4.65
C ILE A 158 -8.97 4.48 5.80
N HIS A 159 -8.35 3.40 6.28
CA HIS A 159 -8.81 2.67 7.47
C HIS A 159 -8.87 3.57 8.71
N ALA A 160 -7.84 4.38 8.95
CA ALA A 160 -7.80 5.34 10.05
C ALA A 160 -8.96 6.34 9.94
N ALA A 161 -9.15 6.96 8.78
CA ALA A 161 -10.21 7.94 8.54
C ALA A 161 -11.63 7.34 8.65
N LYS A 162 -11.76 6.02 8.44
CA LYS A 162 -13.02 5.28 8.59
C LYS A 162 -13.20 4.64 9.98
N GLY A 163 -12.29 4.90 10.92
CA GLY A 163 -12.40 4.45 12.31
C GLY A 163 -12.01 3.00 12.57
N TYR A 164 -11.33 2.32 11.63
CA TYR A 164 -10.92 0.91 11.80
C TYR A 164 -9.84 0.72 12.86
N TYR A 165 -9.19 1.80 13.32
CA TYR A 165 -8.25 1.78 14.43
C TYR A 165 -8.86 2.29 15.74
N ASP A 166 -10.12 2.74 15.72
CA ASP A 166 -10.79 3.23 16.91
C ASP A 166 -11.04 2.08 17.91
N GLY A 167 -10.88 2.41 19.20
CA GLY A 167 -11.06 1.46 20.31
C GLY A 167 -9.93 0.45 20.50
N LEU A 168 -8.85 0.51 19.72
CA LEU A 168 -7.65 -0.29 19.97
C LEU A 168 -6.93 0.20 21.24
N ALA A 169 -6.59 -0.75 22.12
CA ALA A 169 -5.71 -0.48 23.26
C ALA A 169 -4.23 -0.36 22.82
N GLY A 170 -3.88 -0.96 21.70
CA GLY A 170 -2.57 -0.88 21.07
C GLY A 170 -2.54 -1.62 19.75
N MET A 171 -1.55 -1.31 18.91
CA MET A 171 -1.32 -1.97 17.62
C MET A 171 0.14 -2.39 17.54
N ILE A 172 0.42 -3.61 17.11
CA ILE A 172 1.77 -4.11 16.87
C ILE A 172 2.04 -4.04 15.37
N SER A 173 3.06 -3.26 15.01
CA SER A 173 3.63 -3.21 13.67
C SER A 173 4.90 -4.05 13.63
N PHE A 174 5.05 -4.84 12.56
CA PHE A 174 6.27 -5.61 12.29
C PHE A 174 6.77 -5.28 10.90
N HIS A 175 8.08 -5.11 10.77
CA HIS A 175 8.76 -4.95 9.50
C HIS A 175 10.14 -5.62 9.59
N PRO A 176 10.57 -6.43 8.60
CA PRO A 176 11.92 -6.97 8.59
C PRO A 176 12.97 -5.86 8.61
N PHE A 177 13.98 -6.03 9.46
CA PHE A 177 15.03 -5.03 9.62
C PHE A 177 16.00 -5.09 8.43
N TYR A 178 16.17 -3.96 7.74
CA TYR A 178 16.93 -3.89 6.49
C TYR A 178 18.34 -3.28 6.65
N MET A 179 18.69 -2.79 7.84
CA MET A 179 19.98 -2.14 8.09
C MET A 179 20.98 -3.09 8.74
N LEU A 180 22.26 -2.96 8.39
CA LEU A 180 23.33 -3.71 9.06
C LEU A 180 23.76 -3.05 10.38
N PRO A 181 24.09 -3.83 11.43
CA PRO A 181 23.91 -5.29 11.49
C PRO A 181 22.42 -5.68 11.55
N LEU A 182 22.06 -6.75 10.84
CA LEU A 182 20.69 -7.29 10.89
C LEU A 182 20.36 -7.65 12.33
N CYS A 183 19.19 -7.24 12.82
CA CYS A 183 18.79 -7.49 14.19
C CYS A 183 17.28 -7.72 14.32
N ASN A 184 16.91 -8.50 15.33
CA ASN A 184 15.54 -8.59 15.81
C ASN A 184 15.43 -7.68 17.02
N THR A 185 14.74 -6.55 16.87
CA THR A 185 14.60 -5.56 17.94
C THR A 185 13.20 -4.96 17.95
N ALA A 186 12.76 -4.51 19.11
CA ALA A 186 11.61 -3.64 19.27
C ALA A 186 12.15 -2.22 19.51
N ARG A 187 11.80 -1.28 18.64
CA ARG A 187 12.15 0.13 18.81
C ARG A 187 10.97 0.86 19.45
N TRP A 188 11.22 1.49 20.58
CA TRP A 188 10.29 2.39 21.28
C TRP A 188 10.68 3.84 21.00
N ASP A 189 9.72 4.75 21.07
CA ASP A 189 9.91 6.20 20.90
C ASP A 189 10.60 6.60 19.58
N THR A 190 10.49 5.76 18.55
CA THR A 190 10.98 6.08 17.20
C THR A 190 9.83 6.48 16.29
N HIS A 191 9.98 7.62 15.61
CA HIS A 191 9.08 8.04 14.55
C HIS A 191 9.74 7.79 13.19
N CYS A 192 9.04 7.12 12.26
CA CYS A 192 9.52 6.85 10.90
C CYS A 192 9.46 8.08 9.97
N GLY A 193 9.33 9.29 10.54
CA GLY A 193 8.98 10.51 9.83
C GLY A 193 7.51 10.56 9.44
N ALA A 194 7.10 11.71 8.95
CA ALA A 194 5.80 11.91 8.31
C ALA A 194 5.91 11.64 6.81
N ALA A 195 4.86 11.03 6.25
CA ALA A 195 4.76 10.79 4.83
C ALA A 195 3.37 11.18 4.33
N TYR A 196 3.30 12.09 3.37
CA TYR A 196 2.05 12.51 2.72
C TYR A 196 2.03 11.95 1.31
N ALA A 197 0.91 11.35 0.92
CA ALA A 197 0.67 10.91 -0.46
C ALA A 197 -0.57 11.63 -0.97
N MET A 198 -0.39 12.51 -1.96
CA MET A 198 -1.45 13.36 -2.48
C MET A 198 -1.63 13.11 -3.97
N ILE A 199 -2.87 12.85 -4.38
CA ILE A 199 -3.23 12.67 -5.79
C ILE A 199 -3.91 13.95 -6.25
N TYR A 200 -3.33 14.59 -7.26
CA TYR A 200 -3.92 15.72 -7.96
C TYR A 200 -4.56 15.21 -9.22
N ARG A 201 -5.88 15.43 -9.33
CA ARG A 201 -6.69 15.04 -10.48
C ARG A 201 -7.08 16.28 -11.28
N PHE A 202 -6.73 16.27 -12.55
CA PHE A 202 -7.11 17.28 -13.52
C PHE A 202 -8.25 16.74 -14.37
N ILE A 203 -9.36 17.45 -14.40
CA ILE A 203 -10.54 17.11 -15.19
C ILE A 203 -10.77 18.23 -16.19
N CYS A 204 -10.84 17.89 -17.47
CA CYS A 204 -11.22 18.81 -18.53
C CYS A 204 -12.69 18.55 -18.89
N ASP A 205 -13.60 19.21 -18.18
CA ASP A 205 -15.05 19.03 -18.35
C ASP A 205 -15.55 19.51 -19.72
N GLN A 206 -14.95 20.60 -20.22
CA GLN A 206 -15.28 21.19 -21.51
C GLN A 206 -13.99 21.48 -22.29
N PRO A 207 -13.48 20.52 -23.07
CA PRO A 207 -12.36 20.80 -23.95
C PRO A 207 -12.76 21.82 -25.01
N GLU A 208 -11.80 22.62 -25.46
CA GLU A 208 -12.04 23.64 -26.49
C GLU A 208 -12.56 23.03 -27.80
N ARG A 209 -13.61 23.64 -28.35
CA ARG A 209 -14.36 23.14 -29.52
C ARG A 209 -14.23 24.00 -30.77
N TRP A 210 -13.33 24.98 -30.76
CA TRP A 210 -13.07 25.91 -31.87
C TRP A 210 -12.98 25.23 -33.25
N ALA A 211 -12.45 24.01 -33.35
CA ALA A 211 -12.37 23.25 -34.60
C ALA A 211 -13.69 22.53 -35.01
N LEU A 212 -14.54 22.15 -34.05
CA LEU A 212 -15.87 21.57 -34.32
C LEU A 212 -16.86 22.64 -34.81
N ALA A 213 -16.64 23.91 -34.44
CA ALA A 213 -17.48 25.03 -34.83
C ALA A 213 -17.39 25.38 -36.33
N ALA A 214 -16.38 24.92 -37.05
CA ALA A 214 -16.15 25.31 -38.45
C ALA A 214 -16.98 24.53 -39.49
N GLY A 215 -17.74 23.49 -39.10
CA GLY A 215 -18.74 22.79 -39.92
C GLY A 215 -18.29 22.16 -41.26
N ALA A 216 -17.04 22.38 -41.69
CA ALA A 216 -16.58 22.11 -43.05
C ALA A 216 -15.10 21.70 -43.12
N ALA A 217 -14.45 21.39 -41.98
CA ALA A 217 -13.06 20.93 -41.99
C ALA A 217 -13.00 19.50 -42.59
N PRO A 218 -12.31 19.27 -43.73
CA PRO A 218 -12.11 17.92 -44.25
C PRO A 218 -11.35 17.08 -43.22
N ILE A 219 -11.53 15.76 -43.21
CA ILE A 219 -10.95 14.83 -42.22
C ILE A 219 -9.48 15.16 -41.88
N PRO A 220 -8.56 15.40 -42.85
CA PRO A 220 -7.16 15.75 -42.55
C PRO A 220 -6.98 16.99 -41.66
N GLN A 221 -7.90 17.95 -41.72
CA GLN A 221 -7.86 19.19 -40.95
C GLN A 221 -8.40 19.03 -39.52
N ALA A 222 -9.25 18.03 -39.28
CA ALA A 222 -9.64 17.64 -37.92
C ALA A 222 -8.47 17.01 -37.15
N HIS A 223 -7.60 16.28 -37.84
CA HIS A 223 -6.38 15.69 -37.25
C HIS A 223 -5.28 16.73 -36.97
N SER A 224 -5.27 17.88 -37.67
CA SER A 224 -4.28 18.95 -37.48
C SER A 224 -4.68 20.05 -36.50
N ALA A 225 -5.89 19.99 -35.92
CA ALA A 225 -6.37 20.97 -34.95
C ALA A 225 -5.64 20.87 -33.60
N ALA A 226 -5.42 22.00 -32.92
CA ALA A 226 -4.81 22.01 -31.59
C ALA A 226 -5.82 21.51 -30.53
N ARG A 227 -5.32 20.65 -29.64
CA ARG A 227 -6.10 19.81 -28.72
C ARG A 227 -6.03 20.31 -27.28
N ALA A 228 -6.06 21.62 -27.14
CA ALA A 228 -5.66 22.33 -25.93
C ALA A 228 -6.77 23.24 -25.38
N PRO A 229 -6.82 23.47 -24.06
CA PRO A 229 -6.03 22.77 -23.04
C PRO A 229 -6.72 21.45 -22.62
N GLY A 230 -5.97 20.35 -22.66
CA GLY A 230 -6.39 19.07 -22.09
C GLY A 230 -5.91 18.91 -20.65
N ALA A 231 -6.45 17.95 -19.92
CA ALA A 231 -6.01 17.62 -18.55
C ALA A 231 -4.51 17.32 -18.47
N ASN A 232 -3.91 16.79 -19.55
CA ASN A 232 -2.47 16.57 -19.64
C ASN A 232 -1.65 17.86 -19.58
N ASP A 233 -2.13 18.97 -20.15
CA ASP A 233 -1.41 20.24 -20.12
C ASP A 233 -1.31 20.75 -18.68
N ALA A 234 -2.41 20.67 -17.91
CA ALA A 234 -2.43 21.02 -16.50
C ALA A 234 -1.50 20.10 -15.66
N LEU A 235 -1.49 18.79 -15.95
CA LEU A 235 -0.57 17.85 -15.32
C LEU A 235 0.88 18.22 -15.59
N MET A 236 1.24 18.52 -16.84
CA MET A 236 2.61 18.86 -17.21
C MET A 236 3.04 20.20 -16.63
N MET A 237 2.13 21.18 -16.55
CA MET A 237 2.38 22.43 -15.84
C MET A 237 2.67 22.18 -14.36
N MET A 238 1.87 21.37 -13.67
CA MET A 238 2.12 21.01 -12.27
C MET A 238 3.44 20.26 -12.10
N TYR A 239 3.72 19.29 -12.96
CA TYR A 239 4.99 18.54 -12.96
C TYR A 239 6.18 19.49 -13.06
N MET A 240 6.20 20.34 -14.08
CA MET A 240 7.31 21.28 -14.31
C MET A 240 7.43 22.31 -13.18
N ALA A 241 6.32 22.86 -12.69
CA ALA A 241 6.33 23.79 -11.56
C ALA A 241 6.90 23.12 -10.30
N SER A 242 6.50 21.87 -10.01
CA SER A 242 7.02 21.13 -8.85
C SER A 242 8.53 20.90 -8.93
N LYS A 243 9.08 20.64 -10.14
CA LYS A 243 10.52 20.50 -10.35
C LYS A 243 11.27 21.82 -10.20
N ALA A 244 10.72 22.91 -10.75
CA ALA A 244 11.33 24.23 -10.68
C ALA A 244 11.33 24.81 -9.26
N LEU A 245 10.29 24.53 -8.47
CA LEU A 245 10.12 25.08 -7.12
C LEU A 245 10.67 24.20 -6.01
N ARG A 246 11.09 22.96 -6.30
CA ARG A 246 11.54 21.98 -5.29
C ARG A 246 12.55 22.55 -4.31
N ASP A 247 13.56 23.24 -4.82
CA ASP A 247 14.67 23.76 -4.01
C ASP A 247 14.22 24.95 -3.11
N SER A 248 13.03 25.49 -3.36
CA SER A 248 12.37 26.51 -2.51
C SER A 248 11.37 25.91 -1.52
N MET A 249 10.99 24.63 -1.64
CA MET A 249 9.99 24.00 -0.76
C MET A 249 10.56 23.77 0.64
N LEU A 250 11.76 23.21 0.72
CA LEU A 250 12.50 22.97 1.97
C LEU A 250 14.01 23.09 1.72
N PRO A 251 14.80 23.48 2.74
CA PRO A 251 16.25 23.49 2.63
C PRO A 251 16.81 22.10 2.28
N HIS A 252 17.91 22.05 1.51
CA HIS A 252 18.63 20.80 1.22
C HIS A 252 19.47 20.26 2.41
N GLN A 253 18.99 20.48 3.64
CA GLN A 253 19.61 19.97 4.86
C GLN A 253 18.60 19.08 5.59
N GLY A 254 19.05 17.91 6.02
CA GLY A 254 18.20 16.90 6.67
C GLY A 254 17.67 15.83 5.71
N GLY A 255 16.85 14.92 6.24
CA GLY A 255 16.26 13.80 5.48
C GLY A 255 14.86 14.13 5.00
N TRP A 256 14.73 14.71 3.80
CA TRP A 256 13.43 14.85 3.13
C TRP A 256 13.53 14.48 1.65
N SER A 257 12.40 14.06 1.09
CA SER A 257 12.26 13.80 -0.34
C SER A 257 10.84 14.06 -0.83
N ILE A 258 10.75 14.43 -2.11
CA ILE A 258 9.51 14.44 -2.87
C ILE A 258 9.73 13.63 -4.14
N SER A 259 8.83 12.68 -4.40
CA SER A 259 8.79 11.92 -5.64
C SER A 259 7.39 11.97 -6.23
N GLU A 260 7.29 11.66 -7.51
CA GLU A 260 6.03 11.70 -8.22
C GLU A 260 5.81 10.48 -9.11
N ALA A 261 4.55 10.12 -9.30
CA ALA A 261 4.11 9.09 -10.21
C ALA A 261 2.91 9.60 -11.01
N ILE A 262 3.01 9.58 -12.34
CA ILE A 262 1.87 9.83 -13.22
C ILE A 262 1.02 8.56 -13.21
N LEU A 263 -0.17 8.63 -12.60
CA LEU A 263 -1.06 7.48 -12.43
C LEU A 263 -1.88 7.24 -13.70
N THR A 264 -2.46 8.33 -14.20
CA THR A 264 -3.30 8.34 -15.41
C THR A 264 -2.85 9.51 -16.26
N ALA A 265 -2.43 9.27 -17.50
CA ALA A 265 -2.19 10.34 -18.47
C ALA A 265 -2.91 10.00 -19.77
N GLY A 266 -3.76 10.92 -20.24
CA GLY A 266 -4.32 10.89 -21.59
C GLY A 266 -5.24 9.71 -21.90
N GLN A 267 -6.49 9.78 -21.46
CA GLN A 267 -7.59 8.96 -22.02
C GLN A 267 -7.92 9.27 -23.50
N ALA A 268 -7.13 10.13 -24.15
CA ALA A 268 -7.19 10.45 -25.57
C ALA A 268 -6.50 9.35 -26.42
N THR A 269 -7.09 8.16 -26.45
CA THR A 269 -6.59 7.02 -27.23
C THR A 269 -6.90 7.12 -28.73
N ALA A 270 -7.49 8.23 -29.16
CA ALA A 270 -7.65 8.63 -30.54
C ALA A 270 -7.01 10.01 -30.71
N ASP A 271 -6.32 10.21 -31.82
CA ASP A 271 -5.59 11.44 -32.04
C ASP A 271 -6.53 12.66 -32.08
N ASN A 272 -7.73 12.55 -32.59
CA ASN A 272 -8.70 13.66 -32.59
C ASN A 272 -9.31 14.01 -31.21
N LEU A 273 -8.94 13.36 -30.10
CA LEU A 273 -9.54 13.61 -28.78
C LEU A 273 -8.59 14.37 -27.84
N PRO A 274 -9.09 15.34 -27.06
CA PRO A 274 -8.34 15.94 -25.96
C PRO A 274 -8.34 15.02 -24.74
N ALA A 275 -7.28 15.09 -23.93
CA ALA A 275 -7.22 14.35 -22.67
C ALA A 275 -8.24 14.94 -21.68
N GLY A 276 -9.30 14.20 -21.36
CA GLY A 276 -10.30 14.66 -20.38
C GLY A 276 -9.92 14.46 -18.90
N LEU A 277 -8.95 13.59 -18.63
CA LEU A 277 -8.52 13.22 -17.28
C LEU A 277 -7.02 12.98 -17.27
N ALA A 278 -6.36 13.51 -16.25
CA ALA A 278 -4.97 13.23 -15.94
C ALA A 278 -4.78 13.26 -14.41
N GLU A 279 -3.88 12.42 -13.90
CA GLU A 279 -3.63 12.27 -12.48
C GLU A 279 -2.14 12.10 -12.22
N ILE A 280 -1.65 12.86 -11.24
CA ILE A 280 -0.29 12.75 -10.72
C ILE A 280 -0.36 12.60 -9.20
N GLN A 281 0.40 11.64 -8.69
CA GLN A 281 0.60 11.45 -7.25
C GLN A 281 1.96 12.05 -6.86
N TYR A 282 1.98 12.82 -5.78
CA TYR A 282 3.21 13.20 -5.09
C TYR A 282 3.30 12.43 -3.77
N MET A 283 4.48 11.86 -3.52
CA MET A 283 4.86 11.26 -2.24
C MET A 283 5.94 12.12 -1.59
N ILE A 284 5.62 12.65 -0.42
CA ILE A 284 6.49 13.53 0.35
C ILE A 284 6.90 12.78 1.61
N ARG A 285 8.20 12.74 1.90
CA ARG A 285 8.75 12.18 3.15
C ARG A 285 9.55 13.25 3.85
N VAL A 286 9.25 13.46 5.12
CA VAL A 286 9.87 14.50 5.95
C VAL A 286 9.96 14.02 7.41
N PRO A 287 10.82 14.62 8.24
CA PRO A 287 10.93 14.26 9.64
C PRO A 287 9.72 14.65 10.50
N THR A 288 8.97 15.69 10.14
CA THR A 288 7.87 16.25 10.96
C THR A 288 6.63 16.60 10.14
N LEU A 289 5.47 16.65 10.80
CA LEU A 289 4.21 17.07 10.17
C LEU A 289 4.26 18.52 9.68
N ALA A 290 4.87 19.44 10.43
CA ALA A 290 5.01 20.84 10.02
C ALA A 290 5.80 20.99 8.70
N MET A 291 6.84 20.17 8.50
CA MET A 291 7.56 20.13 7.23
C MET A 291 6.70 19.55 6.11
N ALA A 292 5.83 18.57 6.40
CA ALA A 292 4.94 17.98 5.41
C ALA A 292 3.95 19.04 4.94
N GLU A 293 3.33 19.75 5.90
CA GLU A 293 2.41 20.86 5.65
C GLU A 293 3.07 21.94 4.78
N GLN A 294 4.28 22.40 5.13
CA GLN A 294 5.02 23.39 4.35
C GLN A 294 5.26 22.96 2.89
N VAL A 295 5.59 21.70 2.62
CA VAL A 295 5.81 21.22 1.24
C VAL A 295 4.49 21.17 0.45
N THR A 296 3.35 21.05 1.14
CA THR A 296 2.04 20.85 0.52
C THR A 296 1.19 22.12 0.37
N THR A 297 1.56 23.22 1.01
CA THR A 297 0.89 24.53 0.95
C THR A 297 1.60 25.49 0.03
#